data_AF-A0A7S2WVB5-F1
#
_entry.id   AF-A0A7S2WVB5-F1
#
_cell.length_a   1.000
_cell.length_b   1.000
_cell.length_c   1.000
_cell.angle_alpha   90.00
_cell.angle_beta   90.00
_cell.angle_gamma   90.00
#
_symmetry.space_group_name_H-M   'P 1'
#
loop_
_entity.id
_entity.type
_entity.pdbx_description
1 polymer ?
#
loop_
_entity_poly.entity_id
_entity_poly.type
_entity_poly.pdbx_seq_one_letter_code
_entity_poly.pdbx_strand_id
1 'polypeptide(L)'
;IGGEARVSAPSTGYAHMALAFQGPTSAPLMNVLKHSLVLSGASAFAAPGIMGVYGGSAPSDAESAVDALCKAVGAAPPADVVAKAKAAAKAEALRALDAGSKSLADAMTASILDSCGYSAKGLADSYDAVSPEDISKAFGEMVKSKPAFAAVGDISAVPYHATIASRF
;
A
#
# COMPACT_ATOMS: atom_id res chain seq x y z
N ILE A 1 0.25 -9.40 -11.66
CA ILE A 1 1.49 -8.77 -11.19
C ILE A 1 2.52 -9.86 -10.88
N GLY A 2 3.81 -9.57 -11.03
CA GLY A 2 4.89 -10.49 -10.74
C GLY A 2 6.12 -10.14 -11.57
N GLY A 3 7.26 -9.95 -10.91
CA GLY A 3 8.52 -9.60 -11.56
C GLY A 3 9.45 -8.80 -10.66
N GLU A 4 10.67 -8.63 -11.13
CA GLU A 4 11.72 -7.88 -10.45
C GLU A 4 12.26 -6.79 -11.38
N ALA A 5 12.36 -5.56 -10.88
CA ALA A 5 13.03 -4.46 -11.54
C ALA A 5 14.22 -4.00 -10.70
N ARG A 6 15.44 -4.06 -11.25
CA ARG A 6 16.66 -3.64 -10.55
C ARG A 6 17.38 -2.58 -11.37
N VAL A 7 17.66 -1.44 -10.75
CA VAL A 7 18.48 -0.38 -11.34
C VAL A 7 19.65 -0.10 -10.41
N SER A 8 20.84 -0.58 -10.77
CA SER A 8 22.04 -0.34 -9.99
C SER A 8 22.56 1.08 -10.26
N ALA A 9 22.65 1.88 -9.19
CA ALA A 9 23.29 3.18 -9.19
C ALA A 9 24.12 3.30 -7.89
N PRO A 10 25.32 2.69 -7.82
CA PRO A 10 26.13 2.63 -6.59
C PRO A 10 26.54 4.00 -6.05
N SER A 11 26.58 5.02 -6.91
CA SER A 11 26.95 6.39 -6.56
C SER A 11 25.92 7.12 -5.70
N THR A 12 24.72 6.57 -5.49
CA THR A 12 23.68 7.21 -4.67
C THR A 12 23.89 6.98 -3.17
N GLY A 13 24.67 5.96 -2.77
CA GLY A 13 24.91 5.62 -1.37
C GLY A 13 23.68 5.12 -0.60
N TYR A 14 22.56 4.88 -1.29
CA TYR A 14 21.29 4.41 -0.73
C TYR A 14 20.63 3.39 -1.65
N ALA A 15 19.95 2.42 -1.05
CA ALA A 15 19.07 1.47 -1.72
C ALA A 15 17.62 1.88 -1.48
N HIS A 16 16.88 2.16 -2.56
CA HIS A 16 15.43 2.36 -2.54
C HIS A 16 14.74 1.10 -2.99
N MET A 17 13.76 0.64 -2.24
CA MET A 17 13.10 -0.64 -2.45
C MET A 17 11.59 -0.44 -2.36
N ALA A 18 10.86 -1.06 -3.28
CA ALA A 18 9.41 -1.07 -3.29
C ALA A 18 8.91 -2.50 -3.51
N LEU A 19 7.95 -2.90 -2.70
CA LEU A 19 7.29 -4.19 -2.77
C LEU A 19 5.81 -3.94 -3.05
N ALA A 20 5.34 -4.44 -4.18
CA ALA A 20 3.99 -4.25 -4.69
C ALA A 20 3.24 -5.58 -4.79
N PHE A 21 1.95 -5.53 -4.57
CA PHE A 21 1.01 -6.65 -4.65
C PHE A 21 -0.19 -6.23 -5.47
N GLN A 22 -0.97 -7.23 -5.87
CA GLN A 22 -2.27 -6.95 -6.46
C GLN A 22 -3.18 -6.35 -5.38
N GLY A 23 -3.61 -5.11 -5.60
CA GLY A 23 -4.52 -4.42 -4.70
C GLY A 23 -5.98 -4.78 -4.96
N PRO A 24 -6.87 -4.62 -3.98
CA PRO A 24 -8.30 -4.79 -4.18
C PRO A 24 -8.83 -3.75 -5.17
N THR A 25 -9.92 -4.07 -5.88
CA THR A 25 -10.53 -3.15 -6.86
C THR A 25 -11.31 -2.02 -6.22
N SER A 26 -11.73 -2.18 -4.95
CA SER A 26 -12.45 -1.14 -4.19
C SER A 26 -11.48 -0.09 -3.66
N ALA A 27 -11.71 1.18 -4.05
CA ALA A 27 -10.88 2.31 -3.64
C ALA A 27 -10.93 2.58 -2.11
N PRO A 28 -12.11 2.53 -1.43
CA PRO A 28 -12.16 2.63 0.02
C PRO A 28 -11.34 1.54 0.72
N LEU A 29 -11.50 0.28 0.31
CA LEU A 29 -10.77 -0.84 0.89
C LEU A 29 -9.26 -0.70 0.73
N MET A 30 -8.82 -0.29 -0.47
CA MET A 30 -7.42 -0.03 -0.78
C MET A 30 -6.82 1.12 0.07
N ASN A 31 -7.58 2.20 0.25
CA ASN A 31 -7.15 3.34 1.06
C ASN A 31 -7.06 2.98 2.55
N VAL A 32 -8.01 2.22 3.09
CA VAL A 32 -7.94 1.74 4.48
C VAL A 32 -6.73 0.82 4.67
N LEU A 33 -6.45 -0.07 3.71
CA LEU A 33 -5.26 -0.93 3.74
C LEU A 33 -3.95 -0.13 3.68
N LYS A 34 -3.85 0.87 2.79
CA LYS A 34 -2.72 1.81 2.72
C LYS A 34 -2.45 2.44 4.09
N HIS A 35 -3.48 3.02 4.71
CA HIS A 35 -3.33 3.65 6.02
C HIS A 35 -2.98 2.66 7.13
N SER A 36 -3.44 1.41 7.02
CA SER A 36 -3.10 0.35 7.99
C SER A 36 -1.61 0.02 7.91
N LEU A 37 -1.06 -0.11 6.70
CA LEU A 37 0.37 -0.33 6.47
C LEU A 37 1.23 0.87 6.93
N VAL A 38 0.75 2.09 6.73
CA VAL A 38 1.40 3.33 7.24
C VAL A 38 1.46 3.35 8.76
N LEU A 39 0.37 2.98 9.43
CA LEU A 39 0.31 2.92 10.89
C LEU A 39 1.17 1.78 11.47
N SER A 40 1.42 0.73 10.70
CA SER A 40 2.39 -0.33 11.03
C SER A 40 3.85 0.09 10.81
N GLY A 41 4.12 1.34 10.41
CA GLY A 41 5.46 1.90 10.28
C GLY A 41 6.12 1.70 8.92
N ALA A 42 5.40 1.18 7.92
CA ALA A 42 5.89 1.08 6.55
C ALA A 42 5.37 2.23 5.69
N SER A 43 6.15 2.73 4.74
CA SER A 43 5.63 3.76 3.84
C SER A 43 4.81 3.10 2.73
N ALA A 44 3.49 3.18 2.79
CA ALA A 44 2.62 2.48 1.84
C ALA A 44 2.16 3.35 0.67
N PHE A 45 1.98 2.73 -0.49
CA PHE A 45 1.41 3.35 -1.68
C PHE A 45 0.24 2.52 -2.22
N ALA A 46 -0.69 3.20 -2.88
CA ALA A 46 -1.88 2.62 -3.46
C ALA A 46 -2.16 3.29 -4.82
N ALA A 47 -2.42 2.48 -5.83
CA ALA A 47 -2.82 2.88 -7.17
C ALA A 47 -3.86 1.87 -7.69
N PRO A 48 -4.67 2.22 -8.72
CA PRO A 48 -5.66 1.29 -9.26
C PRO A 48 -5.06 -0.07 -9.62
N GLY A 49 -5.48 -1.12 -8.90
CA GLY A 49 -5.02 -2.50 -9.08
C GLY A 49 -3.65 -2.85 -8.46
N ILE A 50 -2.94 -1.90 -7.85
CA ILE A 50 -1.61 -2.11 -7.26
C ILE A 50 -1.52 -1.43 -5.90
N MET A 51 -1.07 -2.16 -4.89
CA MET A 51 -0.73 -1.56 -3.59
C MET A 51 0.58 -2.13 -3.08
N GLY A 52 1.27 -1.40 -2.23
CA GLY A 52 2.57 -1.85 -1.77
C GLY A 52 3.17 -0.99 -0.68
N VAL A 53 4.38 -1.35 -0.32
CA VAL A 53 5.21 -0.62 0.62
C VAL A 53 6.52 -0.23 -0.05
N TYR A 54 7.04 0.93 0.31
CA TYR A 54 8.34 1.41 -0.10
C TYR A 54 9.20 1.71 1.13
N GLY A 55 10.50 1.59 0.95
CA GLY A 55 11.49 1.93 1.96
C GLY A 55 12.80 2.33 1.31
N GLY A 56 13.65 2.98 2.09
CA GLY A 56 15.01 3.29 1.70
C GLY A 56 15.94 2.98 2.86
N SER A 57 17.13 2.48 2.56
CA SER A 57 18.15 2.19 3.57
C SER A 57 19.55 2.45 3.02
N ALA A 58 20.51 2.51 3.93
CA ALA A 58 21.91 2.35 3.55
C ALA A 58 22.14 0.93 2.98
N PRO A 59 23.18 0.72 2.16
CA PRO A 59 23.47 -0.58 1.55
C PRO A 59 23.72 -1.66 2.60
N SER A 60 24.38 -1.31 3.72
CA SER A 60 24.64 -2.20 4.85
C SER A 60 23.38 -2.77 5.51
N ASP A 61 22.26 -2.04 5.44
CA ASP A 61 21.01 -2.36 6.14
C ASP A 61 19.88 -2.75 5.17
N ALA A 62 20.20 -2.93 3.88
CA ALA A 62 19.22 -3.21 2.84
C ALA A 62 18.44 -4.50 3.08
N GLU A 63 19.10 -5.56 3.54
CA GLU A 63 18.44 -6.81 3.89
C GLU A 63 17.45 -6.62 5.06
N SER A 64 17.91 -5.99 6.15
CA SER A 64 17.07 -5.67 7.33
C SER A 64 15.87 -4.80 6.97
N ALA A 65 16.04 -3.86 6.03
CA ALA A 65 14.94 -3.01 5.55
C ALA A 65 13.92 -3.81 4.72
N VAL A 66 14.37 -4.71 3.84
CA VAL A 66 13.47 -5.63 3.12
C VAL A 66 12.73 -6.54 4.10
N ASP A 67 13.41 -7.07 5.11
CA ASP A 67 12.80 -7.87 6.17
C ASP A 67 11.71 -7.10 6.92
N ALA A 68 11.96 -5.83 7.27
CA ALA A 68 10.98 -4.97 7.92
C ALA A 68 9.76 -4.70 7.02
N LEU A 69 9.97 -4.43 5.72
CA LEU A 69 8.91 -4.28 4.74
C LEU A 69 8.10 -5.56 4.59
N CYS A 70 8.75 -6.73 4.53
CA CYS A 70 8.08 -8.02 4.44
C CYS A 70 7.24 -8.30 5.68
N LYS A 71 7.76 -8.01 6.88
CA LYS A 71 7.02 -8.16 8.14
C LYS A 71 5.80 -7.24 8.21
N ALA A 72 5.94 -5.99 7.76
CA ALA A 72 4.83 -5.03 7.74
C ALA A 72 3.70 -5.47 6.81
N VAL A 73 4.04 -6.15 5.70
CA VAL A 73 3.06 -6.68 4.74
C VAL A 73 2.56 -8.09 5.12
N GLY A 74 3.36 -8.89 5.83
CA GLY A 74 2.97 -10.25 6.25
C GLY A 74 2.12 -10.28 7.51
N ALA A 75 2.14 -9.20 8.32
CA ALA A 75 1.36 -9.12 9.55
C ALA A 75 0.01 -8.43 9.31
N ALA A 76 -1.07 -9.20 9.43
CA ALA A 76 -2.42 -8.65 9.37
C ALA A 76 -2.60 -7.57 10.46
N PRO A 77 -3.08 -6.36 10.11
CA PRO A 77 -3.24 -5.28 11.08
C PRO A 77 -4.32 -5.63 12.12
N PRO A 78 -4.09 -5.36 13.41
CA PRO A 78 -5.07 -5.60 14.45
C PRO A 78 -6.28 -4.65 14.31
N ALA A 79 -7.43 -5.04 14.86
CA ALA A 79 -8.70 -4.35 14.66
C ALA A 79 -8.69 -2.88 15.12
N ASP A 80 -7.86 -2.53 16.11
CA ASP A 80 -7.68 -1.17 16.60
C ASP A 80 -6.91 -0.29 15.60
N VAL A 81 -5.91 -0.86 14.91
CA VAL A 81 -5.18 -0.19 13.81
C VAL A 81 -6.10 -0.01 12.61
N VAL A 82 -6.95 -1.00 12.31
CA VAL A 82 -7.95 -0.90 11.24
C VAL A 82 -8.95 0.23 11.50
N ALA A 83 -9.45 0.39 12.73
CA ALA A 83 -10.37 1.47 13.08
C ALA A 83 -9.71 2.86 12.91
N LYS A 84 -8.44 3.01 13.34
CA LYS A 84 -7.67 4.24 13.14
C LYS A 84 -7.36 4.49 11.66
N ALA A 85 -7.00 3.46 10.91
CA ALA A 85 -6.74 3.54 9.48
C ALA A 85 -7.98 3.96 8.70
N LYS A 86 -9.15 3.45 9.07
CA LYS A 86 -10.44 3.84 8.50
C LYS A 86 -10.75 5.32 8.75
N ALA A 87 -10.56 5.79 9.98
CA ALA A 87 -10.73 7.21 10.31
C ALA A 87 -9.74 8.10 9.54
N ALA A 88 -8.47 7.69 9.43
CA ALA A 88 -7.45 8.40 8.66
C ALA A 88 -7.77 8.44 7.15
N ALA A 89 -8.18 7.30 6.59
CA ALA A 89 -8.56 7.19 5.18
C ALA A 89 -9.79 8.04 4.85
N LYS A 90 -10.80 8.06 5.73
CA LYS A 90 -11.97 8.92 5.62
C LYS A 90 -11.59 10.39 5.69
N ALA A 91 -10.71 10.77 6.61
CA ALA A 91 -10.22 12.14 6.71
C ALA A 91 -9.39 12.58 5.50
N GLU A 92 -8.53 11.70 4.95
CA GLU A 92 -7.78 11.96 3.72
C GLU A 92 -8.72 12.11 2.52
N ALA A 93 -9.72 11.24 2.39
CA ALA A 93 -10.72 11.31 1.33
C ALA A 93 -11.56 12.59 1.40
N LEU A 94 -12.03 12.98 2.60
CA LEU A 94 -12.78 14.22 2.79
C LEU A 94 -11.89 15.47 2.54
N ARG A 95 -10.64 15.46 3.00
CA ARG A 95 -9.69 16.55 2.67
C ARG A 95 -9.36 16.60 1.18
N ALA A 96 -9.34 15.46 0.49
CA ALA A 96 -9.17 15.42 -0.96
C ALA A 96 -10.34 16.06 -1.71
N LEU A 97 -11.56 16.07 -1.12
CA LEU A 97 -12.69 16.82 -1.66
C LEU A 97 -12.51 18.34 -1.49
N ASP A 98 -11.87 18.77 -0.40
CA ASP A 98 -11.57 20.19 -0.15
C ASP A 98 -10.32 20.67 -0.92
N ALA A 99 -9.39 19.76 -1.24
CA ALA A 99 -8.17 20.05 -1.99
C ALA A 99 -8.43 20.04 -3.51
N GLY A 100 -8.37 21.21 -4.14
CA GLY A 100 -8.71 21.39 -5.56
C GLY A 100 -7.81 20.64 -6.57
N SER A 101 -8.40 20.41 -7.75
CA SER A 101 -7.88 19.78 -8.98
C SER A 101 -7.73 18.25 -8.98
N LYS A 102 -6.57 17.68 -8.61
CA LYS A 102 -6.29 16.25 -8.89
C LYS A 102 -6.88 15.30 -7.85
N SER A 103 -6.70 15.62 -6.56
CA SER A 103 -7.26 14.85 -5.44
C SER A 103 -8.79 14.79 -5.47
N LEU A 104 -9.43 15.90 -5.86
CA LEU A 104 -10.87 15.97 -6.06
C LEU A 104 -11.33 15.09 -7.23
N ALA A 105 -10.62 15.11 -8.35
CA ALA A 105 -10.95 14.29 -9.52
C ALA A 105 -10.78 12.78 -9.24
N ASP A 106 -9.73 12.40 -8.51
CA ASP A 106 -9.51 11.01 -8.09
C ASP A 106 -10.59 10.55 -7.09
N ALA A 107 -10.98 11.40 -6.14
CA ALA A 107 -12.07 11.13 -5.19
C ALA A 107 -13.45 11.08 -5.87
N MET A 108 -13.72 11.96 -6.84
CA MET A 108 -14.92 11.93 -7.68
C MET A 108 -15.01 10.65 -8.49
N THR A 109 -13.91 10.24 -9.13
CA THR A 109 -13.84 9.02 -9.93
C THR A 109 -14.06 7.78 -9.07
N ALA A 110 -13.42 7.73 -7.89
CA ALA A 110 -13.63 6.65 -6.93
C ALA A 110 -15.10 6.59 -6.45
N SER A 111 -15.71 7.73 -6.13
CA SER A 111 -17.12 7.79 -5.71
C SER A 111 -18.08 7.40 -6.83
N ILE A 112 -17.82 7.77 -8.09
CA ILE A 112 -18.67 7.37 -9.21
C ILE A 112 -18.57 5.86 -9.48
N LEU A 113 -17.37 5.30 -9.42
CA LEU A 113 -17.14 3.87 -9.65
C LEU A 113 -17.73 2.99 -8.54
N ASP A 114 -17.71 3.47 -7.29
CA ASP A 114 -18.09 2.67 -6.11
C ASP A 114 -19.55 2.92 -5.69
N SER A 115 -20.06 4.15 -5.78
CA SER A 115 -21.42 4.52 -5.37
C SER A 115 -22.37 4.93 -6.50
N CYS A 116 -21.97 4.79 -7.78
CA CYS A 116 -22.77 5.21 -8.95
C CYS A 116 -23.24 6.68 -8.90
N GLY A 117 -22.54 7.53 -8.15
CA GLY A 117 -22.87 8.93 -7.92
C GLY A 117 -21.86 9.61 -7.01
N TYR A 118 -21.70 10.93 -7.14
CA TYR A 118 -20.77 11.73 -6.34
C TYR A 118 -21.50 12.44 -5.20
N SER A 119 -21.24 12.00 -3.97
CA SER A 119 -21.61 12.76 -2.78
C SER A 119 -20.61 12.50 -1.65
N ALA A 120 -20.23 13.54 -0.90
CA ALA A 120 -19.34 13.40 0.26
C ALA A 120 -19.91 12.42 1.30
N LYS A 121 -21.24 12.35 1.40
CA LYS A 121 -21.95 11.37 2.23
C LYS A 121 -21.80 9.95 1.69
N GLY A 122 -22.01 9.72 0.39
CA GLY A 122 -21.82 8.42 -0.24
C GLY A 122 -20.38 7.91 -0.14
N LEU A 123 -19.40 8.80 -0.22
CA LEU A 123 -18.00 8.48 0.02
C LEU A 123 -17.76 8.09 1.50
N ALA A 124 -18.26 8.89 2.45
CA ALA A 124 -18.16 8.56 3.87
C ALA A 124 -18.83 7.21 4.20
N ASP A 125 -20.01 6.95 3.62
CA ASP A 125 -20.77 5.72 3.79
C ASP A 125 -20.05 4.51 3.16
N SER A 126 -19.34 4.68 2.03
CA SER A 126 -18.56 3.60 1.43
C SER A 126 -17.33 3.21 2.27
N TYR A 127 -16.68 4.18 2.92
CA TYR A 127 -15.66 3.88 3.95
C TYR A 127 -16.28 3.21 5.17
N ASP A 128 -17.45 3.68 5.63
CA ASP A 128 -18.15 3.11 6.79
C ASP A 128 -18.64 1.67 6.53
N ALA A 129 -18.96 1.33 5.28
CA ALA A 129 -19.33 -0.02 4.85
C ALA A 129 -18.16 -1.01 4.85
N VAL A 130 -16.90 -0.56 4.84
CA VAL A 130 -15.74 -1.46 4.92
C VAL A 130 -15.71 -2.14 6.29
N SER A 131 -15.87 -3.46 6.29
CA SER A 131 -15.79 -4.28 7.50
C SER A 131 -14.34 -4.71 7.80
N PRO A 132 -14.00 -5.03 9.06
CA PRO A 132 -12.70 -5.62 9.39
C PRO A 132 -12.45 -6.96 8.66
N GLU A 133 -13.52 -7.71 8.39
CA GLU A 133 -13.45 -9.01 7.69
C GLU A 133 -13.03 -8.82 6.23
N ASP A 134 -13.52 -7.78 5.56
CA ASP A 134 -13.12 -7.44 4.19
C ASP A 134 -11.64 -7.08 4.13
N ILE A 135 -11.12 -6.40 5.16
CA ILE A 135 -9.72 -6.03 5.26
C ILE A 135 -8.85 -7.27 5.48
N SER A 136 -9.23 -8.16 6.41
CA SER A 136 -8.51 -9.42 6.63
C SER A 136 -8.52 -10.31 5.39
N LYS A 137 -9.65 -10.38 4.67
CA LYS A 137 -9.78 -11.13 3.43
C LYS A 137 -8.91 -10.53 2.32
N ALA A 138 -8.96 -9.21 2.12
CA ALA A 138 -8.14 -8.53 1.13
C ALA A 138 -6.64 -8.65 1.46
N PHE A 139 -6.27 -8.60 2.73
CA PHE A 139 -4.89 -8.84 3.17
C PHE A 139 -4.44 -10.27 2.87
N GLY A 140 -5.30 -11.26 3.14
CA GLY A 140 -5.04 -12.66 2.80
C GLY A 140 -4.93 -12.91 1.29
N GLU A 141 -5.73 -12.24 0.47
CA GLU A 141 -5.64 -12.30 -1.00
C GLU A 141 -4.38 -11.59 -1.52
N MET A 142 -4.01 -10.46 -0.90
CA MET A 142 -2.80 -9.70 -1.22
C MET A 142 -1.53 -10.52 -0.97
N VAL A 143 -1.42 -11.17 0.21
CA VAL A 143 -0.27 -12.03 0.55
C VAL A 143 -0.17 -13.26 -0.35
N LYS A 144 -1.29 -13.85 -0.76
CA LYS A 144 -1.32 -14.97 -1.72
C LYS A 144 -0.95 -14.56 -3.15
N SER A 145 -0.99 -13.26 -3.46
CA SER A 145 -0.66 -12.77 -4.79
C SER A 145 0.85 -12.74 -5.00
N LYS A 146 1.29 -12.90 -6.27
CA LYS A 146 2.72 -12.84 -6.59
C LYS A 146 3.23 -11.41 -6.34
N PRO A 147 4.21 -11.20 -5.44
CA PRO A 147 4.77 -9.88 -5.24
C PRO A 147 5.50 -9.41 -6.50
N ALA A 148 5.51 -8.11 -6.73
CA ALA A 148 6.46 -7.45 -7.62
C ALA A 148 7.43 -6.62 -6.78
N PHE A 149 8.71 -6.70 -7.11
CA PHE A 149 9.77 -6.01 -6.36
C PHE A 149 10.55 -5.08 -7.27
N ALA A 150 10.79 -3.86 -6.80
CA ALA A 150 11.62 -2.88 -7.48
C ALA A 150 12.71 -2.39 -6.53
N ALA A 151 13.97 -2.40 -6.98
CA ALA A 151 15.12 -1.90 -6.23
C ALA A 151 15.96 -0.96 -7.09
N VAL A 152 16.29 0.21 -6.56
CA VAL A 152 17.06 1.27 -7.24
C VAL A 152 18.15 1.82 -6.33
N GLY A 153 19.36 2.02 -6.85
CA GLY A 153 20.49 2.58 -6.10
C GLY A 153 21.60 1.57 -5.86
N ASP A 154 22.21 1.61 -4.68
CA ASP A 154 23.22 0.63 -4.28
C ASP A 154 22.56 -0.67 -3.79
N ILE A 155 22.20 -1.51 -4.74
CA ILE A 155 21.46 -2.76 -4.56
C ILE A 155 22.35 -3.98 -4.29
N SER A 156 23.62 -3.76 -3.92
CA SER A 156 24.63 -4.81 -3.73
C SER A 156 24.24 -5.81 -2.63
N ALA A 157 23.56 -5.35 -1.59
CA ALA A 157 23.10 -6.16 -0.47
C ALA A 157 21.57 -6.40 -0.48
N VAL A 158 20.87 -6.04 -1.56
CA VAL A 158 19.41 -6.24 -1.66
C VAL A 158 19.11 -7.68 -2.07
N PRO A 159 18.30 -8.45 -1.31
CA PRO A 159 17.90 -9.81 -1.69
C PRO A 159 17.20 -9.87 -3.06
N TYR A 160 17.30 -11.01 -3.74
CA TYR A 160 16.59 -11.25 -5.00
C TYR A 160 15.10 -11.52 -4.76
N HIS A 161 14.28 -11.22 -5.78
CA HIS A 161 12.83 -11.39 -5.72
C HIS A 161 12.40 -12.80 -5.30
N ALA A 162 13.11 -13.84 -5.72
CA ALA A 162 12.80 -15.22 -5.34
C ALA A 162 12.84 -15.45 -3.81
N THR A 163 13.83 -14.86 -3.13
CA THR A 163 13.98 -14.95 -1.66
C THR A 163 12.91 -14.14 -0.93
N ILE A 164 12.44 -13.05 -1.54
CA ILE A 164 11.37 -12.22 -0.98
C ILE A 164 10.02 -12.92 -1.18
N ALA A 165 9.79 -13.48 -2.36
CA ALA A 165 8.57 -14.19 -2.69
C ALA A 165 8.36 -15.46 -1.86
N SER A 166 9.43 -16.13 -1.41
CA SER A 166 9.32 -17.31 -0.53
C SER A 166 8.92 -17.00 0.92
N ARG A 167 8.77 -15.71 1.29
CA ARG A 167 8.43 -15.27 2.65
C ARG A 167 6.93 -14.97 2.83
N PHE A 168 6.16 -15.05 1.75
CA PHE A 168 4.71 -14.85 1.69
C PHE A 168 4.03 -16.14 1.23
#